data_AF-M4BPQ9-F1
#
_entry.id   AF-M4BPQ9-F1
#
_cell.length_a   1.000
_cell.length_b   1.000
_cell.length_c   1.000
_cell.angle_alpha   90.00
_cell.angle_beta   90.00
_cell.angle_gamma   90.00
#
_symmetry.space_group_name_H-M   'P 1'
#
loop_
_entity.id
_entity.type
_entity.pdbx_description
1 polymer ?
#
loop_
_entity_poly.entity_id
_entity_poly.type
_entity_poly.pdbx_seq_one_letter_code
_entity_poly.pdbx_strand_id
1 'polypeptide(L)'
;MSFLNAVWRFATGSDKDLAVGQKALVRIHQLLSEAMSLYEGAPRALTLEQIAPIRAICDQLTAANCVQIPLHDHPGMSVISRVLYGSVHIQAYDLVKKCTESSGKKHVAQLCVDKVATAPYTTELLPACGNLHELIGGDDVGCAVLDIITPPYDSNGGRDCTYFRVLDSIENAENTSEKLVVLESYEPLDFDVVPEAYRGPEL
;
A
#
# COMPACT_ATOMS: atom_id res chain seq x y z
N MET A 1 10.69 0.23 27.98
CA MET A 1 9.87 -0.77 27.27
C MET A 1 8.46 -0.29 26.91
N SER A 2 7.84 0.67 27.63
CA SER A 2 6.45 1.09 27.34
C SER A 2 6.27 2.06 26.16
N PHE A 3 7.25 2.92 25.86
CA PHE A 3 7.13 3.90 24.76
C PHE A 3 7.37 3.28 23.37
N LEU A 4 8.37 2.40 23.25
CA LEU A 4 8.72 1.74 21.98
C LEU A 4 7.63 0.77 21.48
N ASN A 5 6.89 0.14 22.41
CA ASN A 5 5.75 -0.71 22.06
C ASN A 5 4.54 0.09 21.55
N ALA A 6 4.38 1.35 21.98
CA ALA A 6 3.28 2.18 21.53
C ALA A 6 3.48 2.66 20.09
N VAL A 7 4.71 3.05 19.73
CA VAL A 7 5.04 3.56 18.38
C VAL A 7 4.80 2.50 17.30
N TRP A 8 5.10 1.22 17.57
CA TRP A 8 4.93 0.14 16.58
C TRP A 8 3.54 -0.50 16.58
N ARG A 9 2.71 -0.35 17.61
CA ARG A 9 1.30 -0.78 17.53
C ARG A 9 0.48 0.03 16.52
N PHE A 10 0.95 1.22 16.14
CA PHE A 10 0.33 2.06 15.13
C PHE A 10 0.81 1.78 13.69
N ALA A 11 1.87 0.98 13.51
CA ALA A 11 2.35 0.54 12.19
C ALA A 11 2.04 -0.95 12.04
N THR A 12 1.06 -1.27 11.19
CA THR A 12 0.55 -2.63 10.97
C THR A 12 1.66 -3.61 10.58
N GLY A 13 1.63 -4.83 11.11
CA GLY A 13 2.59 -5.90 10.80
C GLY A 13 2.26 -7.14 11.62
N SER A 14 2.67 -8.33 11.17
CA SER A 14 2.47 -9.56 11.93
C SER A 14 3.26 -9.53 13.25
N ASP A 15 2.93 -10.40 14.22
CA ASP A 15 3.69 -10.52 15.47
C ASP A 15 5.21 -10.76 15.25
N LYS A 16 5.57 -11.36 14.10
CA LYS A 16 6.96 -11.58 13.71
C LYS A 16 7.67 -10.28 13.30
N ASP A 17 6.99 -9.40 12.58
CA ASP A 17 7.53 -8.12 12.11
C ASP A 17 7.71 -7.16 13.29
N LEU A 18 6.77 -7.17 14.24
CA LEU A 18 6.89 -6.47 15.51
C LEU A 18 8.13 -6.94 16.31
N ALA A 19 8.37 -8.25 16.39
CA ALA A 19 9.52 -8.80 17.09
C ALA A 19 10.85 -8.45 16.40
N VAL A 20 10.87 -8.38 15.06
CA VAL A 20 12.05 -7.95 14.28
C VAL A 20 12.32 -6.45 14.51
N GLY A 21 11.28 -5.60 14.42
CA GLY A 21 11.40 -4.16 14.65
C GLY A 21 11.83 -3.81 16.08
N GLN A 22 11.31 -4.50 17.09
CA GLN A 22 11.74 -4.35 18.48
C GLN A 22 13.22 -4.69 18.67
N LYS A 23 13.70 -5.78 18.07
CA LYS A 23 15.13 -6.17 18.14
C LYS A 23 16.02 -5.14 17.47
N ALA A 24 15.61 -4.62 16.32
CA ALA A 24 16.35 -3.57 15.61
C ALA A 24 16.45 -2.28 16.45
N LEU A 25 15.35 -1.84 17.09
CA LEU A 25 15.34 -0.67 17.96
C LEU A 25 16.22 -0.83 19.19
N VAL A 26 16.18 -1.99 19.85
CA VAL A 26 17.08 -2.31 20.96
C VAL A 26 18.54 -2.21 20.50
N ARG A 27 18.85 -2.73 19.31
CA ARG A 27 20.20 -2.67 18.77
C ARG A 27 20.65 -1.25 18.40
N ILE A 28 19.78 -0.44 17.78
CA ILE A 28 20.04 0.98 17.49
C ILE A 28 20.31 1.74 18.80
N HIS A 29 19.48 1.54 19.82
CA HIS A 29 19.66 2.18 21.12
C HIS A 29 20.98 1.80 21.79
N GLN A 30 21.37 0.52 21.70
CA GLN A 30 22.65 0.05 22.22
C GLN A 30 23.82 0.73 21.49
N LEU A 31 23.81 0.76 20.15
CA LEU A 31 24.87 1.38 19.35
C LEU A 31 25.00 2.89 19.63
N LEU A 32 23.86 3.58 19.78
CA LEU A 32 23.85 4.99 20.18
C LEU A 32 24.42 5.18 21.59
N SER A 33 24.04 4.33 22.54
CA SER A 33 24.53 4.42 23.92
C SER A 33 26.04 4.15 24.02
N GLU A 34 26.54 3.16 23.27
CA GLU A 34 27.98 2.86 23.13
C GLU A 34 28.74 4.03 22.49
N ALA A 35 28.17 4.65 21.45
CA ALA A 35 28.80 5.81 20.82
C ALA A 35 28.85 7.04 21.74
N MET A 36 27.79 7.25 22.53
CA MET A 36 27.69 8.36 23.49
C MET A 36 28.54 8.15 24.74
N SER A 37 28.75 6.91 25.20
CA SER A 37 29.61 6.64 26.38
C SER A 37 31.08 6.94 26.11
N LEU A 38 31.50 6.97 24.84
CA LEU A 38 32.82 7.39 24.40
C LEU A 38 32.98 8.92 24.38
N TYR A 39 31.96 9.69 24.75
CA TYR A 39 32.05 11.15 24.83
C TYR A 39 32.73 11.56 26.13
N GLU A 40 34.04 11.72 26.10
CA GLU A 40 34.76 12.48 27.12
C GLU A 40 34.62 13.98 26.80
N GLY A 41 33.68 14.66 27.47
CA GLY A 41 33.47 16.11 27.34
C GLY A 41 32.17 16.49 26.63
N ALA A 42 32.25 17.45 25.70
CA ALA A 42 31.07 18.05 25.08
C ALA A 42 30.39 17.11 24.07
N PRO A 43 29.05 17.18 23.91
CA PRO A 43 28.33 16.42 22.88
C PRO A 43 28.91 16.69 21.49
N ARG A 44 29.14 15.62 20.72
CA ARG A 44 29.60 15.71 19.32
C ARG A 44 28.75 14.85 18.39
N ALA A 45 28.90 15.05 17.09
CA ALA A 45 28.29 14.21 16.08
C ALA A 45 28.91 12.80 16.05
N LEU A 46 28.13 11.80 15.62
CA LEU A 46 28.61 10.45 15.36
C LEU A 46 29.63 10.46 14.21
N THR A 47 30.68 9.65 14.34
CA THR A 47 31.60 9.41 13.22
C THR A 47 30.96 8.50 12.17
N LEU A 48 31.56 8.45 10.97
CA LEU A 48 31.12 7.53 9.90
C LEU A 48 31.12 6.06 10.37
N GLU A 49 32.12 5.65 11.16
CA GLU A 49 32.19 4.28 11.70
C GLU A 49 31.08 3.99 12.72
N GLN A 50 30.69 5.00 13.51
CA GLN A 50 29.62 4.86 14.51
C GLN A 50 28.22 4.89 13.88
N ILE A 51 28.02 5.70 12.84
CA ILE A 51 26.72 5.82 12.16
C ILE A 51 26.48 4.71 11.14
N ALA A 52 27.52 4.15 10.50
CA ALA A 52 27.39 3.10 9.50
C ALA A 52 26.60 1.86 9.96
N PRO A 53 26.84 1.26 11.15
CA PRO A 53 26.04 0.12 11.61
C PRO A 53 24.61 0.51 11.98
N ILE A 54 24.38 1.73 12.48
CA ILE A 54 23.02 2.25 12.75
C ILE A 54 22.26 2.40 11.44
N ARG A 55 22.90 3.01 10.44
CA ARG A 55 22.37 3.14 9.09
C ARG A 55 22.08 1.77 8.47
N ALA A 56 22.98 0.80 8.59
CA ALA A 56 22.75 -0.55 8.08
C ALA A 56 21.54 -1.23 8.72
N ILE A 57 21.28 -1.01 10.02
CA ILE A 57 20.06 -1.50 10.69
C ILE A 57 18.83 -0.73 10.18
N CYS A 58 18.92 0.59 10.00
CA CYS A 58 17.84 1.39 9.42
C CYS A 58 17.53 1.00 7.96
N ASP A 59 18.54 0.63 7.18
CA ASP A 59 18.40 0.18 5.80
C ASP A 59 17.82 -1.26 5.74
N GLN A 60 18.08 -2.07 6.78
CA GLN A 60 17.48 -3.41 6.97
C GLN A 60 16.07 -3.36 7.57
N LEU A 61 15.75 -2.27 8.28
CA LEU A 61 14.39 -1.82 8.51
C LEU A 61 13.87 -1.29 7.18
N THR A 62 13.73 -2.17 6.20
CA THR A 62 12.84 -1.93 5.07
C THR A 62 11.54 -1.41 5.64
N ALA A 63 10.92 -0.43 4.98
CA ALA A 63 9.50 -0.19 5.13
C ALA A 63 8.79 -1.51 4.76
N ALA A 64 8.74 -2.46 5.70
CA ALA A 64 8.10 -3.75 5.53
C ALA A 64 6.58 -3.60 5.49
N ASN A 65 6.09 -2.35 5.47
CA ASN A 65 4.70 -1.98 5.48
C ASN A 65 4.49 -0.97 4.36
N CYS A 66 4.80 -1.35 3.13
CA CYS A 66 4.15 -0.70 2.00
C CYS A 66 2.65 -0.99 2.16
N VAL A 67 1.90 0.00 2.66
CA VAL A 67 0.46 -0.16 2.91
C VAL A 67 -0.21 -0.24 1.55
N GLN A 68 -0.76 -1.41 1.24
CA GLN A 68 -1.45 -1.67 -0.02
C GLN A 68 -2.94 -1.89 0.25
N ILE A 69 -3.78 -1.22 -0.52
CA ILE A 69 -5.15 -1.68 -0.77
C ILE A 69 -5.05 -2.61 -1.98
N PRO A 70 -5.26 -3.93 -1.80
CA PRO A 70 -5.07 -4.90 -2.87
C PRO A 70 -5.97 -4.61 -4.06
N LEU A 71 -5.61 -5.12 -5.23
CA LEU A 71 -6.40 -4.95 -6.45
C LEU A 71 -7.85 -5.41 -6.21
N HIS A 72 -8.80 -4.51 -6.42
CA HIS A 72 -10.22 -4.75 -6.17
C HIS A 72 -11.10 -4.01 -7.17
N ASP A 73 -12.37 -4.41 -7.26
CA ASP A 73 -13.35 -3.83 -8.18
C ASP A 73 -14.36 -2.88 -7.50
N HIS A 74 -15.11 -2.18 -8.36
CA HIS A 74 -16.15 -1.23 -7.97
C HIS A 74 -17.46 -1.49 -8.75
N PRO A 75 -18.21 -2.59 -8.49
CA PRO A 75 -19.27 -3.04 -9.38
C PRO A 75 -20.41 -2.02 -9.55
N GLY A 76 -20.51 -1.43 -10.75
CA GLY A 76 -21.56 -0.45 -11.07
C GLY A 76 -21.39 0.91 -10.38
N MET A 77 -20.20 1.21 -9.84
CA MET A 77 -19.92 2.44 -9.09
C MET A 77 -19.00 3.39 -9.85
N SER A 78 -19.09 4.67 -9.50
CA SER A 78 -18.11 5.69 -9.86
C SER A 78 -17.38 6.14 -8.59
N VAL A 79 -16.07 6.35 -8.68
CA VAL A 79 -15.27 6.85 -7.56
C VAL A 79 -14.47 8.05 -8.01
N ILE A 80 -14.50 9.11 -7.20
CA ILE A 80 -13.55 10.23 -7.29
C ILE A 80 -12.58 10.08 -6.13
N SER A 81 -11.30 9.91 -6.44
CA SER A 81 -10.23 9.74 -5.48
C SER A 81 -9.32 10.96 -5.48
N ARG A 82 -8.95 11.45 -4.29
CA ARG A 82 -8.00 12.55 -4.12
C ARG A 82 -6.90 12.19 -3.14
N VAL A 83 -5.65 12.21 -3.61
CA VAL A 83 -4.47 12.12 -2.76
C VAL A 83 -4.31 13.47 -2.05
N LEU A 84 -4.49 13.46 -0.72
CA LEU A 84 -4.46 14.65 0.13
C LEU A 84 -3.03 15.00 0.58
N TYR A 85 -2.22 13.99 0.92
CA TYR A 85 -0.79 14.11 1.22
C TYR A 85 -0.06 12.79 0.92
N GLY A 86 1.26 12.86 0.78
CA GLY A 86 2.12 11.73 0.44
C GLY A 86 2.03 11.34 -1.04
N SER A 87 2.51 10.14 -1.35
CA SER A 87 2.45 9.54 -2.68
C SER A 87 1.80 8.16 -2.65
N VAL A 88 1.11 7.82 -3.74
CA VAL A 88 0.47 6.52 -3.95
C VAL A 88 0.80 6.05 -5.35
N HIS A 89 1.28 4.82 -5.50
CA HIS A 89 1.35 4.13 -6.77
C HIS A 89 -0.01 3.50 -7.08
N ILE A 90 -0.58 3.89 -8.22
CA ILE A 90 -1.89 3.47 -8.69
C ILE A 90 -1.67 2.57 -9.90
N GLN A 91 -2.17 1.34 -9.81
CA GLN A 91 -2.39 0.49 -10.98
C GLN A 91 -3.88 0.27 -11.16
N ALA A 92 -4.40 0.53 -12.35
CA ALA A 92 -5.82 0.33 -12.67
C ALA A 92 -6.00 -0.45 -13.97
N TYR A 93 -7.05 -1.27 -13.99
CA TYR A 93 -7.34 -2.22 -15.05
C TYR A 93 -8.82 -2.20 -15.44
N ASP A 94 -9.09 -2.57 -16.69
CA ASP A 94 -10.44 -2.84 -17.19
C ASP A 94 -10.59 -4.29 -17.63
N LEU A 95 -11.67 -4.94 -17.22
CA LEU A 95 -11.98 -6.30 -17.64
C LEU A 95 -12.27 -6.35 -19.14
N VAL A 96 -11.54 -7.22 -19.86
CA VAL A 96 -11.75 -7.44 -21.28
C VAL A 96 -13.02 -8.26 -21.47
N LYS A 97 -14.02 -7.69 -22.15
CA LYS A 97 -15.24 -8.40 -22.54
C LYS A 97 -14.92 -9.43 -23.64
N LYS A 98 -14.47 -10.64 -23.27
CA LYS A 98 -14.46 -11.81 -24.19
C LYS A 98 -15.56 -12.79 -23.81
N CYS A 99 -16.33 -13.18 -24.81
CA CYS A 99 -17.35 -14.21 -24.72
C CYS A 99 -16.74 -15.54 -24.23
N THR A 100 -17.43 -16.14 -23.25
CA THR A 100 -17.47 -17.59 -22.97
C THR A 100 -16.18 -18.29 -22.53
N GLU A 101 -16.23 -18.83 -21.31
CA GLU A 101 -15.39 -19.91 -20.78
C GLU A 101 -13.98 -19.55 -20.28
N SER A 102 -13.91 -18.71 -19.25
CA SER A 102 -12.86 -18.88 -18.24
C SER A 102 -13.43 -19.67 -17.07
N SER A 103 -12.72 -20.73 -16.64
CA SER A 103 -12.99 -21.42 -15.36
C SER A 103 -13.23 -20.35 -14.28
N GLY A 104 -14.38 -20.40 -13.59
CA GLY A 104 -15.07 -19.26 -12.96
C GLY A 104 -14.39 -18.42 -11.88
N LYS A 105 -13.05 -18.34 -11.87
CA LYS A 105 -12.23 -17.45 -11.03
C LYS A 105 -11.20 -16.65 -11.81
N LYS A 106 -11.00 -16.90 -13.11
CA LYS A 106 -9.96 -16.24 -13.92
C LYS A 106 -10.55 -15.22 -14.88
N HIS A 107 -9.94 -14.05 -14.97
CA HIS A 107 -10.40 -12.95 -15.80
C HIS A 107 -9.22 -12.38 -16.59
N VAL A 108 -9.49 -11.86 -17.79
CA VAL A 108 -8.48 -11.10 -18.55
C VAL A 108 -8.79 -9.63 -18.37
N ALA A 109 -7.77 -8.84 -18.02
CA ALA A 109 -7.89 -7.40 -17.85
C ALA A 109 -6.79 -6.67 -18.61
N GLN A 110 -7.08 -5.45 -19.03
CA GLN A 110 -6.15 -4.53 -19.66
C GLN A 110 -5.67 -3.50 -18.64
N LEU A 111 -4.36 -3.29 -18.55
CA LEU A 111 -3.80 -2.20 -17.74
C LEU A 111 -4.10 -0.85 -18.41
N CYS A 112 -4.76 0.03 -17.67
CA CYS A 112 -5.18 1.36 -18.13
C CYS A 112 -4.36 2.48 -17.47
N VAL A 113 -3.92 2.27 -16.23
CA VAL A 113 -3.14 3.23 -15.44
C VAL A 113 -2.02 2.50 -14.71
N ASP A 114 -0.81 3.03 -14.77
CA ASP A 114 0.34 2.58 -13.97
C ASP A 114 1.21 3.81 -13.68
N LYS A 115 1.01 4.44 -12.51
CA LYS A 115 1.69 5.70 -12.18
C LYS A 115 1.81 5.95 -10.69
N VAL A 116 2.87 6.66 -10.32
CA VAL A 116 2.98 7.30 -9.00
C VAL A 116 2.23 8.64 -9.04
N ALA A 117 1.31 8.83 -8.10
CA ALA A 117 0.55 10.05 -7.89
C ALA A 117 0.98 10.71 -6.58
N THR A 118 1.57 11.88 -6.65
CA THR A 118 1.95 12.70 -5.48
C THR A 118 0.88 13.75 -5.21
N ALA A 119 0.56 13.98 -3.95
CA ALA A 119 -0.40 15.01 -3.56
C ALA A 119 0.04 16.43 -4.01
N PRO A 120 -0.92 17.31 -4.38
CA PRO A 120 -2.35 17.02 -4.56
C PRO A 120 -2.61 16.37 -5.93
N TYR A 121 -3.36 15.27 -5.95
CA TYR A 121 -3.74 14.60 -7.19
C TYR A 121 -5.18 14.09 -7.10
N THR A 122 -5.96 14.27 -8.17
CA THR A 122 -7.33 13.77 -8.28
C THR A 122 -7.43 12.85 -9.48
N THR A 123 -8.13 11.73 -9.31
CA THR A 123 -8.44 10.76 -10.35
C THR A 123 -9.86 10.27 -10.17
N GLU A 124 -10.37 9.61 -11.20
CA GLU A 124 -11.70 9.02 -11.20
C GLU A 124 -11.67 7.64 -11.83
N LEU A 125 -12.64 6.82 -11.46
CA LEU A 125 -12.99 5.59 -12.16
C LEU A 125 -14.49 5.56 -12.41
N LEU A 126 -14.87 4.85 -13.47
CA LEU A 126 -16.25 4.61 -13.88
C LEU A 126 -16.52 3.09 -13.88
N PRO A 127 -17.80 2.67 -13.95
CA PRO A 127 -18.13 1.23 -13.95
C PRO A 127 -17.45 0.40 -15.04
N ALA A 128 -16.99 1.03 -16.12
CA ALA A 128 -16.34 0.37 -17.25
C ALA A 128 -14.96 0.95 -17.60
N CYS A 129 -14.41 1.85 -16.75
CA CYS A 129 -13.12 2.49 -17.00
C CYS A 129 -12.32 2.60 -15.69
N GLY A 130 -11.17 1.95 -15.62
CA GLY A 130 -10.34 1.83 -14.42
C GLY A 130 -11.07 1.20 -13.24
N ASN A 131 -12.06 0.34 -13.51
CA ASN A 131 -12.96 -0.17 -12.46
C ASN A 131 -12.25 -1.06 -11.44
N LEU A 132 -11.17 -1.72 -11.87
CA LEU A 132 -10.29 -2.47 -10.98
C LEU A 132 -9.07 -1.62 -10.68
N HIS A 133 -8.72 -1.45 -9.41
CA HIS A 133 -7.48 -0.75 -9.07
C HIS A 133 -6.84 -1.26 -7.78
N GLU A 134 -5.53 -1.03 -7.66
CA GLU A 134 -4.78 -1.15 -6.43
C GLU A 134 -4.11 0.17 -6.09
N LEU A 135 -3.96 0.42 -4.80
CA LEU A 135 -3.31 1.60 -4.24
C LEU A 135 -2.18 1.15 -3.34
N ILE A 136 -0.96 1.55 -3.67
CA ILE A 136 0.25 1.16 -2.97
C ILE A 136 0.88 2.45 -2.40
N GLY A 137 0.95 2.57 -1.07
CA GLY A 137 1.56 3.73 -0.41
C GLY A 137 3.04 3.85 -0.75
N GLY A 138 3.49 5.05 -1.14
CA GLY A 138 4.90 5.31 -1.43
C GLY A 138 5.79 5.33 -0.19
N ASP A 139 7.10 5.51 -0.39
CA ASP A 139 8.13 5.48 0.66
C ASP A 139 8.12 6.70 1.62
N ASP A 140 7.09 7.55 1.52
CA ASP A 140 6.89 8.70 2.40
C ASP A 140 6.49 8.26 3.82
N VAL A 141 6.52 9.18 4.79
CA VAL A 141 6.10 8.92 6.20
C VAL A 141 4.63 8.43 6.30
N GLY A 142 3.85 8.60 5.23
CA GLY A 142 2.50 8.06 5.04
C GLY A 142 1.79 8.75 3.88
N CYS A 143 0.59 8.28 3.54
CA CYS A 143 -0.29 8.90 2.55
C CYS A 143 -1.74 8.95 3.05
N ALA A 144 -2.53 9.87 2.50
CA ALA A 144 -3.98 9.83 2.66
C ALA A 144 -4.69 10.03 1.33
N VAL A 145 -5.71 9.19 1.11
CA VAL A 145 -6.62 9.25 -0.03
C VAL A 145 -8.03 9.51 0.49
N LEU A 146 -8.71 10.47 -0.13
CA LEU A 146 -10.13 10.72 0.05
C LEU A 146 -10.88 10.10 -1.13
N ASP A 147 -11.79 9.18 -0.86
CA ASP A 147 -12.68 8.60 -1.87
C ASP A 147 -14.12 9.10 -1.70
N ILE A 148 -14.72 9.51 -2.81
CA ILE A 148 -16.15 9.75 -2.94
C ILE A 148 -16.69 8.65 -3.84
N ILE A 149 -17.44 7.71 -3.26
CA ILE A 149 -17.94 6.50 -3.92
C ILE A 149 -19.45 6.62 -4.12
N THR A 150 -19.94 6.40 -5.34
CA THR A 150 -21.38 6.48 -5.64
C THR A 150 -21.84 5.46 -6.71
N PRO A 151 -22.90 4.66 -6.43
CA PRO A 151 -23.45 4.37 -5.09
C PRO A 151 -22.40 3.65 -4.22
N PRO A 152 -22.59 3.51 -2.89
CA PRO A 152 -21.70 2.70 -2.06
C PRO A 152 -21.86 1.19 -2.36
N TYR A 153 -20.88 0.41 -1.89
CA TYR A 153 -20.95 -1.05 -1.83
C TYR A 153 -22.21 -1.53 -1.09
N ASP A 154 -22.73 -2.69 -1.49
CA ASP A 154 -23.95 -3.27 -0.96
C ASP A 154 -24.00 -4.78 -1.22
N SER A 155 -23.75 -5.55 -0.17
CA SER A 155 -23.75 -7.01 -0.23
C SER A 155 -25.10 -7.63 -0.55
N ASN A 156 -26.19 -6.96 -0.20
CA ASN A 156 -27.54 -7.45 -0.52
C ASN A 156 -27.93 -7.09 -1.96
N GLY A 157 -27.35 -6.02 -2.49
CA GLY A 157 -27.58 -5.50 -3.85
C GLY A 157 -26.61 -6.02 -4.90
N GLY A 158 -25.75 -6.98 -4.57
CA GLY A 158 -24.77 -7.57 -5.50
C GLY A 158 -23.64 -6.63 -5.91
N ARG A 159 -23.35 -5.61 -5.08
CA ARG A 159 -22.21 -4.69 -5.23
C ARG A 159 -21.21 -4.95 -4.12
N ASP A 160 -20.76 -6.19 -4.00
CA ASP A 160 -19.67 -6.55 -3.11
C ASP A 160 -18.32 -6.20 -3.74
N CYS A 161 -17.35 -5.86 -2.89
CA CYS A 161 -15.97 -5.70 -3.30
C CYS A 161 -15.34 -7.07 -3.52
N THR A 162 -14.80 -7.31 -4.71
CA THR A 162 -14.04 -8.51 -5.05
C THR A 162 -12.56 -8.17 -5.17
N TYR A 163 -11.70 -8.92 -4.47
CA TYR A 163 -10.24 -8.77 -4.59
C TYR A 163 -9.67 -9.71 -5.66
N PHE A 164 -8.64 -9.24 -6.35
CA PHE A 164 -7.97 -9.94 -7.43
C PHE A 164 -6.46 -9.93 -7.24
N ARG A 165 -5.78 -10.94 -7.78
CA ARG A 165 -4.32 -10.96 -7.92
C ARG A 165 -3.94 -11.23 -9.37
N VAL A 166 -2.84 -10.61 -9.82
CA VAL A 166 -2.26 -10.89 -11.14
C VAL A 166 -1.56 -12.25 -11.10
N LEU A 167 -1.94 -13.14 -11.99
CA LEU A 167 -1.30 -14.45 -12.16
C LEU A 167 -0.23 -14.45 -13.24
N ASP A 168 -0.50 -13.79 -14.36
CA ASP A 168 0.36 -13.80 -15.52
C ASP A 168 0.16 -12.55 -16.38
N SER A 169 1.19 -12.16 -17.13
CA SER A 169 1.12 -11.12 -18.14
C SER A 169 1.04 -11.75 -19.53
N ILE A 170 0.06 -11.32 -20.32
CA ILE A 170 -0.08 -11.78 -21.70
C ILE A 170 0.76 -10.84 -22.57
N GLU A 171 1.94 -11.32 -22.98
CA GLU A 171 2.77 -10.63 -23.97
C GLU A 171 2.13 -10.80 -25.36
N ASN A 172 1.65 -9.71 -25.96
CA ASN A 172 1.25 -9.75 -27.36
C ASN A 172 2.52 -9.77 -28.25
N ALA A 173 2.63 -10.78 -29.11
CA ALA A 173 3.70 -10.89 -30.11
C ALA A 173 3.60 -9.82 -31.22
N GLU A 174 2.51 -9.07 -31.26
CA GLU A 174 2.29 -7.94 -32.14
C GLU A 174 2.35 -6.65 -31.32
N ASN A 175 3.00 -5.64 -31.88
CA ASN A 175 3.49 -4.39 -31.27
C ASN A 175 2.36 -3.44 -30.76
N THR A 176 1.32 -3.95 -30.12
CA THR A 176 0.26 -3.16 -29.48
C THR A 176 0.72 -2.78 -28.07
N SER A 177 0.66 -1.49 -27.76
CA SER A 177 1.01 -0.88 -26.45
C SER A 177 0.10 -1.34 -25.28
N GLU A 178 -0.73 -2.36 -25.48
CA GLU A 178 -1.75 -2.80 -24.54
C GLU A 178 -1.23 -3.96 -23.68
N LYS A 179 -0.96 -3.69 -22.42
CA LYS A 179 -0.54 -4.72 -21.46
C LYS A 179 -1.77 -5.44 -20.91
N LEU A 180 -1.91 -6.71 -21.27
CA LEU A 180 -2.98 -7.58 -20.78
C LEU A 180 -2.47 -8.47 -19.64
N VAL A 181 -3.34 -8.75 -18.67
CA VAL A 181 -3.04 -9.59 -17.51
C VAL A 181 -4.16 -10.60 -17.28
N VAL A 182 -3.80 -11.75 -16.69
CA VAL A 182 -4.75 -12.72 -16.14
C VAL A 182 -4.90 -12.46 -14.65
N LEU A 183 -6.12 -12.16 -14.22
CA LEU A 183 -6.50 -11.94 -12.83
C LEU A 183 -7.17 -13.18 -12.26
N GLU A 184 -6.99 -13.42 -10.97
CA GLU A 184 -7.73 -14.41 -10.20
C GLU A 184 -8.35 -13.79 -8.95
N SER A 185 -9.63 -14.06 -8.71
CA SER A 185 -10.30 -13.64 -7.48
C SER A 185 -9.81 -14.43 -6.27
N TYR A 186 -9.54 -13.74 -5.16
CA TYR A 186 -9.02 -14.34 -3.93
C TYR A 186 -9.45 -13.55 -2.68
N GLU A 187 -9.21 -14.12 -1.50
CA GLU A 187 -9.41 -13.45 -0.22
C GLU A 187 -8.03 -13.03 0.34
N PRO A 188 -7.75 -11.73 0.52
CA PRO A 188 -6.49 -11.27 1.07
C PRO A 188 -6.46 -11.50 2.59
N LEU A 189 -5.65 -12.46 3.05
CA LEU A 189 -5.52 -12.79 4.48
C LEU A 189 -4.66 -11.79 5.26
N ASP A 190 -3.79 -11.04 4.56
CA ASP A 190 -2.83 -10.11 5.13
C ASP A 190 -3.25 -8.63 4.94
N PHE A 191 -4.54 -8.37 4.69
CA PHE A 191 -5.12 -7.04 4.53
C PHE A 191 -6.24 -6.83 5.55
N ASP A 192 -6.18 -5.72 6.29
CA ASP A 192 -7.22 -5.34 7.26
C ASP A 192 -7.46 -3.83 7.22
N VAL A 193 -8.71 -3.43 7.46
CA VAL A 193 -9.14 -2.04 7.48
C VAL A 193 -9.74 -1.74 8.84
N VAL A 194 -9.07 -0.89 9.61
CA VAL A 194 -9.53 -0.47 10.93
C VAL A 194 -10.24 0.88 10.80
N PRO A 195 -11.57 0.95 11.03
CA PRO A 195 -12.30 2.21 10.99
C PRO A 195 -11.95 3.07 12.21
N GLU A 196 -11.79 4.38 11.98
CA GLU A 196 -11.51 5.37 13.02
C GLU A 196 -12.55 6.50 13.00
N ALA A 197 -12.81 7.10 14.17
CA ALA A 197 -13.75 8.20 14.28
C ALA A 197 -13.19 9.48 13.61
N TYR A 198 -13.99 10.11 12.77
CA TYR A 198 -13.65 11.40 12.15
C TYR A 198 -13.53 12.50 13.23
N ARG A 199 -12.43 13.26 13.19
CA ARG A 199 -12.13 14.35 14.15
C ARG A 199 -11.92 15.71 13.49
N GLY A 200 -12.28 15.83 12.20
CA GLY A 200 -12.20 17.10 11.50
C GLY A 200 -13.38 18.03 11.85
N PRO A 201 -13.52 19.16 11.11
CA PRO A 201 -14.63 20.09 11.31
C PRO A 201 -15.99 19.40 11.19
N GLU A 202 -16.97 19.83 12.00
CA GLU A 202 -18.36 19.40 11.85
C GLU A 202 -18.87 19.73 10.43
N LEU A 203 -19.61 18.80 9.86
CA LEU A 203 -20.18 18.88 8.51
C LEU A 203 -21.58 19.48 8.53
#